data_AF-A0A8B7B9V5-F1
#
_entry.id   AF-A0A8B7B9V5-F1
#
_cell.length_a   1.000
_cell.length_b   1.000
_cell.length_c   1.000
_cell.angle_alpha   90.00
_cell.angle_beta   90.00
_cell.angle_gamma   90.00
#
_symmetry.space_group_name_H-M   'P 1'
#
loop_
_entity.id
_entity.type
_entity.pdbx_description
1 polymer ?
#
loop_
_entity_poly.entity_id
_entity_poly.type
_entity_poly.pdbx_seq_one_letter_code
_entity_poly.pdbx_strand_id
1 'polypeptide(L)'
;MAVGGLPRYPETPEILRGKERYNFPNPNPFVEDDMDKNEIASVAYRYRRWKLGDDIDLIVRCEHDGVMTGANGEVSFINIKTLNEWDSRHCNGVDWRQKLDSQRGAVIATELKNNSYKLARWTCCALLAGSEYLKLGYVSRYHVKDSSRHVILGTQQFKPNEFASQINLSVENAWGILRCVIDICMKLEEGKYLILKDPNKQVIRVYSLPDGTFSSDEDEEEEEEEEEEEEEET
;
A
#
# COMPACT_ATOMS: atom_id res chain seq x y z
N MET A 1 7.45 -15.65 -4.07
CA MET A 1 6.21 -16.32 -4.58
C MET A 1 5.20 -15.24 -4.99
N ALA A 2 4.43 -15.42 -6.05
CA ALA A 2 3.39 -14.47 -6.45
C ALA A 2 2.03 -15.16 -6.59
N VAL A 3 0.97 -14.46 -6.18
CA VAL A 3 -0.40 -14.97 -6.01
C VAL A 3 -1.42 -13.94 -6.52
N GLY A 4 -2.55 -14.39 -7.07
CA GLY A 4 -3.69 -13.53 -7.43
C GLY A 4 -3.81 -13.20 -8.93
N GLY A 5 -4.72 -12.28 -9.25
CA GLY A 5 -5.07 -11.90 -10.63
C GLY A 5 -5.14 -10.38 -10.80
N LEU A 6 -4.54 -9.86 -11.88
CA LEU A 6 -4.44 -8.43 -12.18
C LEU A 6 -5.10 -8.11 -13.52
N PRO A 7 -5.82 -7.00 -13.72
CA PRO A 7 -6.51 -6.77 -14.97
C PRO A 7 -5.56 -6.13 -15.95
N ARG A 8 -5.79 -6.37 -17.25
CA ARG A 8 -5.01 -5.73 -18.32
C ARG A 8 -5.61 -4.39 -18.70
N TYR A 9 -4.76 -3.37 -18.83
CA TYR A 9 -5.19 -1.99 -19.06
C TYR A 9 -4.85 -1.39 -20.43
N PRO A 10 -5.84 -0.71 -21.03
CA PRO A 10 -5.68 0.58 -21.71
C PRO A 10 -6.28 1.73 -20.84
N GLU A 11 -5.42 2.64 -20.37
CA GLU A 11 -5.61 3.98 -19.74
C GLU A 11 -6.99 4.45 -19.14
N THR A 12 -6.99 4.96 -17.88
CA THR A 12 -7.99 5.77 -17.06
C THR A 12 -8.91 5.11 -15.97
N PRO A 13 -9.26 5.74 -14.80
CA PRO A 13 -9.72 5.16 -13.49
C PRO A 13 -11.02 4.36 -13.37
N GLU A 14 -11.83 4.34 -14.42
CA GLU A 14 -12.63 3.16 -14.82
C GLU A 14 -11.71 2.03 -15.36
N ILE A 15 -10.47 1.97 -14.86
CA ILE A 15 -9.34 1.41 -15.61
C ILE A 15 -9.53 -0.08 -15.77
N LEU A 16 -10.12 -0.73 -14.77
CA LEU A 16 -10.13 -2.18 -14.61
C LEU A 16 -11.16 -2.89 -15.50
N ARG A 17 -11.71 -2.24 -16.52
CA ARG A 17 -12.59 -2.88 -17.51
C ARG A 17 -11.80 -3.72 -18.51
N GLY A 18 -11.15 -4.77 -18.03
CA GLY A 18 -10.74 -5.92 -18.82
C GLY A 18 -11.39 -7.16 -18.23
N LYS A 19 -12.23 -7.88 -19.01
CA LYS A 19 -12.68 -9.23 -18.64
C LYS A 19 -11.49 -10.20 -18.51
N GLU A 20 -10.34 -9.83 -19.06
CA GLU A 20 -9.11 -10.61 -19.01
C GLU A 20 -8.21 -10.19 -17.87
N ARG A 21 -7.99 -11.13 -16.94
CA ARG A 21 -7.03 -11.02 -15.85
C ARG A 21 -5.72 -11.72 -16.24
N TYR A 22 -4.61 -11.08 -15.95
CA TYR A 22 -3.30 -11.70 -15.83
C TYR A 22 -3.26 -12.49 -14.52
N ASN A 23 -3.27 -13.82 -14.62
CA ASN A 23 -3.22 -14.71 -13.47
C ASN A 23 -1.77 -15.10 -13.17
N PHE A 24 -1.42 -15.07 -11.89
CA PHE A 24 -0.17 -15.65 -11.40
C PHE A 24 -0.30 -17.18 -11.26
N PRO A 25 0.84 -17.91 -11.11
CA PRO A 25 0.81 -19.37 -10.94
C PRO A 25 0.02 -19.85 -9.72
N ASN A 26 -0.07 -19.03 -8.66
CA ASN A 26 -0.80 -19.37 -7.44
C ASN A 26 -2.06 -18.49 -7.28
N PRO A 27 -3.15 -19.02 -6.71
CA PRO A 27 -4.37 -18.26 -6.43
C PRO A 27 -4.17 -17.28 -5.27
N ASN A 28 -5.11 -16.36 -5.08
CA ASN A 28 -5.12 -15.44 -3.94
C ASN A 28 -5.35 -16.25 -2.64
N PRO A 29 -4.48 -16.17 -1.62
CA PRO A 29 -4.62 -16.96 -0.40
C PRO A 29 -5.70 -16.47 0.57
N PHE A 30 -6.34 -15.32 0.31
CA PHE A 30 -7.37 -14.74 1.19
C PHE A 30 -8.79 -14.94 0.67
N VAL A 31 -8.97 -15.82 -0.32
CA VAL A 31 -10.27 -16.05 -0.93
C VAL A 31 -10.48 -17.54 -1.07
N GLU A 32 -11.65 -17.99 -0.61
CA GLU A 32 -12.11 -19.35 -0.79
C GLU A 32 -12.43 -19.62 -2.27
N ASP A 33 -12.28 -20.88 -2.68
CA ASP A 33 -12.40 -21.28 -4.09
C ASP A 33 -13.82 -21.11 -4.68
N ASP A 34 -14.83 -20.98 -3.83
CA ASP A 34 -16.25 -20.86 -4.16
C ASP A 34 -16.75 -19.41 -4.29
N MET A 35 -15.98 -18.41 -3.85
CA MET A 35 -16.32 -17.00 -4.05
C MET A 35 -16.26 -16.62 -5.54
N ASP A 36 -17.24 -15.82 -5.99
CA ASP A 36 -17.23 -15.30 -7.36
C ASP A 36 -16.00 -14.42 -7.57
N LYS A 37 -15.09 -14.91 -8.41
CA LYS A 37 -13.84 -14.22 -8.76
C LYS A 37 -14.07 -12.80 -9.27
N ASN A 38 -15.25 -12.50 -9.82
CA ASN A 38 -15.63 -11.16 -10.27
C ASN A 38 -15.87 -10.16 -9.15
N GLU A 39 -16.21 -10.62 -7.94
CA GLU A 39 -16.39 -9.76 -6.76
C GLU A 39 -15.07 -9.46 -6.06
N ILE A 40 -14.05 -10.30 -6.29
CA ILE A 40 -12.70 -10.10 -5.74
C ILE A 40 -12.05 -8.88 -6.40
N ALA A 41 -11.65 -7.92 -5.56
CA ALA A 41 -10.84 -6.78 -5.97
C ALA A 41 -9.57 -7.26 -6.67
N SER A 42 -9.16 -6.56 -7.74
CA SER A 42 -7.97 -6.99 -8.44
C SER A 42 -6.71 -6.59 -7.67
N VAL A 43 -6.05 -7.60 -7.12
CA VAL A 43 -4.81 -7.47 -6.39
C VAL A 43 -3.98 -8.72 -6.65
N ALA A 44 -2.67 -8.53 -6.70
CA ALA A 44 -1.73 -9.64 -6.66
C ALA A 44 -0.71 -9.38 -5.57
N TYR A 45 -0.37 -10.44 -4.84
CA TYR A 45 0.67 -10.39 -3.83
C TYR A 45 1.96 -11.00 -4.36
N ARG A 46 3.08 -10.38 -4.01
CA ARG A 46 4.42 -10.86 -4.34
C ARG A 46 5.27 -10.87 -3.08
N TYR A 47 5.60 -12.06 -2.61
CA TYR A 47 6.51 -12.28 -1.50
C TYR A 47 7.95 -12.18 -2.00
N ARG A 48 8.67 -11.18 -1.50
CA ARG A 48 10.05 -10.87 -1.86
C ARG A 48 10.94 -10.97 -0.62
N ARG A 49 12.17 -11.42 -0.82
CA ARG A 49 13.20 -11.58 0.22
C ARG A 49 14.33 -10.60 -0.02
N TRP A 50 14.76 -9.92 1.05
CA TRP A 50 15.97 -9.09 1.08
C TRP A 50 16.88 -9.59 2.20
N LYS A 51 18.18 -9.66 1.91
CA LYS A 51 19.21 -9.91 2.92
C LYS A 51 19.70 -8.57 3.45
N LEU A 52 19.54 -8.31 4.74
CA LEU A 52 19.92 -7.05 5.38
C LEU A 52 21.27 -7.12 6.12
N GLY A 53 21.96 -8.26 6.04
CA GLY A 53 23.18 -8.55 6.82
C GLY A 53 22.85 -9.08 8.22
N ASP A 54 23.87 -9.52 8.95
CA ASP A 54 23.77 -10.01 10.33
C ASP A 54 22.66 -11.07 10.53
N ASP A 55 22.57 -12.01 9.58
CA ASP A 55 21.55 -13.07 9.54
C ASP A 55 20.09 -12.59 9.54
N ILE A 56 19.85 -11.33 9.18
CA ILE A 56 18.51 -10.75 9.03
C ILE A 56 18.01 -10.97 7.60
N ASP A 57 17.02 -11.85 7.46
CA ASP A 57 16.23 -12.05 6.25
C ASP A 57 14.89 -11.33 6.36
N LEU A 58 14.71 -10.26 5.58
CA LEU A 58 13.44 -9.55 5.49
C LEU A 58 12.57 -10.17 4.40
N ILE A 59 11.41 -10.67 4.78
CA ILE A 59 10.35 -11.09 3.86
C ILE A 59 9.24 -10.04 3.87
N VAL A 60 8.90 -9.52 2.69
CA VAL A 60 7.79 -8.57 2.55
C VAL A 60 6.76 -9.14 1.59
N ARG A 61 5.49 -9.17 2.02
CA ARG A 61 4.34 -9.36 1.13
C ARG A 61 4.05 -8.04 0.43
N CYS A 62 4.48 -7.91 -0.81
CA CYS A 62 4.21 -6.73 -1.63
C CYS A 62 2.92 -6.88 -2.44
N GLU A 63 2.39 -5.78 -2.97
CA GLU A 63 1.15 -5.74 -3.73
C GLU A 63 1.33 -5.06 -5.09
N HIS A 64 0.62 -5.55 -6.10
CA HIS A 64 0.37 -4.87 -7.37
C HIS A 64 -1.13 -4.71 -7.58
N ASP A 65 -1.55 -3.59 -8.17
CA ASP A 65 -2.96 -3.23 -8.37
C ASP A 65 -3.43 -3.49 -9.81
N GLY A 66 -2.51 -3.72 -10.75
CA GLY A 66 -2.85 -4.19 -12.09
C GLY A 66 -1.66 -4.34 -13.04
N VAL A 67 -1.94 -4.57 -14.33
CA VAL A 67 -0.91 -4.72 -15.37
C VAL A 67 -1.20 -3.90 -16.62
N MET A 68 -0.17 -3.34 -17.22
CA MET A 68 -0.21 -2.76 -18.56
C MET A 68 0.55 -3.65 -19.53
N THR A 69 0.02 -3.84 -20.73
CA THR A 69 0.73 -4.54 -21.81
C THR A 69 1.25 -3.50 -22.80
N GLY A 70 2.58 -3.44 -22.98
CA GLY A 70 3.21 -2.56 -23.95
C GLY A 70 2.98 -3.05 -25.39
N ALA A 71 3.34 -2.21 -26.37
CA ALA A 71 3.16 -2.53 -27.79
C ALA A 71 3.85 -3.83 -28.23
N ASN A 72 4.93 -4.22 -27.54
CA ASN A 72 5.70 -5.43 -27.80
C ASN A 72 5.18 -6.68 -27.05
N GLY A 73 4.06 -6.57 -26.34
CA GLY A 73 3.52 -7.65 -25.50
C GLY A 73 4.15 -7.74 -24.10
N GLU A 74 5.11 -6.88 -23.76
CA GLU A 74 5.73 -6.82 -22.44
C GLU A 74 4.72 -6.39 -21.36
N VAL A 75 4.70 -7.12 -20.24
CA VAL A 75 3.80 -6.86 -19.13
C VAL A 75 4.50 -6.01 -18.07
N SER A 76 3.98 -4.81 -17.84
CA SER A 76 4.41 -3.90 -16.79
C SER A 76 3.45 -3.98 -15.60
N PHE A 77 3.96 -4.32 -14.42
CA PHE A 77 3.18 -4.28 -13.18
C PHE A 77 3.04 -2.86 -12.67
N ILE A 78 1.84 -2.51 -12.21
CA ILE A 78 1.54 -1.16 -11.77
C ILE A 78 0.90 -1.14 -10.37
N ASN A 79 1.27 -0.12 -9.59
CA ASN A 79 0.49 0.28 -8.43
C ASN A 79 -0.39 1.47 -8.78
N ILE A 80 -1.62 1.46 -8.27
CA ILE A 80 -2.62 2.50 -8.52
C ILE A 80 -3.03 3.07 -7.18
N LYS A 81 -2.82 4.37 -7.00
CA LYS A 81 -3.24 5.10 -5.80
C LYS A 81 -3.98 6.37 -6.22
N THR A 82 -4.78 6.91 -5.32
CA THR A 82 -5.72 8.00 -5.67
C THR A 82 -5.51 9.19 -4.74
N LEU A 83 -5.20 10.34 -5.32
CA LEU A 83 -5.26 11.63 -4.65
C LEU A 83 -6.69 12.17 -4.72
N ASN A 84 -7.13 12.75 -3.62
CA ASN A 84 -8.48 13.27 -3.48
C ASN A 84 -8.49 14.76 -3.13
N GLU A 85 -9.27 15.55 -3.87
CA GLU A 85 -9.53 16.97 -3.59
C GLU A 85 -10.90 17.12 -2.93
N TRP A 86 -10.94 17.86 -1.81
CA TRP A 86 -12.17 18.19 -1.09
C TRP A 86 -12.56 19.66 -1.33
N ASP A 87 -12.07 20.58 -0.49
CA ASP A 87 -12.24 22.03 -0.66
C ASP A 87 -10.86 22.70 -0.59
N SER A 88 -10.31 22.98 -1.77
CA SER A 88 -8.96 23.52 -1.96
C SER A 88 -8.73 24.87 -1.26
N ARG A 89 -9.80 25.62 -0.93
CA ARG A 89 -9.71 26.94 -0.29
C ARG A 89 -9.19 26.89 1.15
N HIS A 90 -9.29 25.75 1.82
CA HIS A 90 -8.97 25.62 3.25
C HIS A 90 -7.55 25.09 3.52
N CYS A 91 -6.87 24.52 2.52
CA CYS A 91 -5.56 23.88 2.68
C CYS A 91 -4.46 24.55 1.85
N ASN A 92 -4.62 25.83 1.51
CA ASN A 92 -3.78 26.52 0.51
C ASN A 92 -3.66 25.70 -0.78
N GLY A 93 -4.77 25.06 -1.16
CA GLY A 93 -4.87 24.18 -2.31
C GLY A 93 -4.96 24.94 -3.62
N VAL A 94 -4.74 24.23 -4.72
CA VAL A 94 -5.01 24.72 -6.08
C VAL A 94 -6.26 24.02 -6.60
N ASP A 95 -7.11 24.73 -7.35
CA ASP A 95 -8.29 24.10 -8.00
C ASP A 95 -7.84 23.18 -9.12
N TRP A 96 -7.99 21.87 -8.91
CA TRP A 96 -7.53 20.87 -9.87
C TRP A 96 -8.26 20.97 -11.21
N ARG A 97 -9.54 21.37 -11.24
CA ARG A 97 -10.30 21.49 -12.50
C ARG A 97 -9.69 22.52 -13.45
N GLN A 98 -9.03 23.53 -12.92
CA GLN A 98 -8.37 24.58 -13.71
C GLN A 98 -6.89 24.28 -13.97
N LYS A 99 -6.24 23.57 -13.05
CA LYS A 99 -4.78 23.47 -12.99
C LYS A 99 -4.22 22.11 -13.39
N LEU A 100 -5.01 21.05 -13.42
CA LEU A 100 -4.50 19.70 -13.71
C LEU A 100 -4.04 19.54 -15.17
N ASP A 101 -4.59 20.28 -16.12
CA ASP A 101 -4.12 20.23 -17.52
C ASP A 101 -2.95 21.19 -17.77
N SER A 102 -3.03 22.41 -17.23
CA SER A 102 -2.07 23.48 -17.52
C SER A 102 -0.87 23.52 -16.58
N GLN A 103 -1.01 23.05 -15.34
CA GLN A 103 -0.05 23.24 -14.24
C GLN A 103 0.09 21.99 -13.34
N ARG A 104 0.27 20.81 -13.95
CA ARG A 104 0.44 19.52 -13.24
C ARG A 104 1.47 19.56 -12.13
N GLY A 105 2.61 20.21 -12.37
CA GLY A 105 3.67 20.37 -11.38
C GLY A 105 3.23 21.13 -10.13
N ALA A 106 2.39 22.16 -10.27
CA ALA A 106 1.86 22.93 -9.15
C ALA A 106 0.88 22.12 -8.30
N VAL A 107 0.05 21.28 -8.96
CA VAL A 107 -0.85 20.35 -8.27
C VAL A 107 -0.04 19.36 -7.43
N ILE A 108 0.94 18.68 -8.04
CA ILE A 108 1.79 17.72 -7.33
C ILE A 108 2.60 18.38 -6.22
N ALA A 109 3.14 19.59 -6.41
CA ALA A 109 3.87 20.30 -5.36
C ALA A 109 2.98 20.64 -4.16
N THR A 110 1.73 21.03 -4.41
CA THR A 110 0.74 21.30 -3.37
C THR A 110 0.39 20.02 -2.62
N GLU A 111 0.18 18.92 -3.34
CA GLU A 111 -0.09 17.62 -2.73
C GLU A 111 1.11 17.05 -1.98
N LEU A 112 2.33 17.28 -2.45
CA LEU A 112 3.54 16.91 -1.72
C LEU A 112 3.63 17.64 -0.39
N LYS A 113 3.32 18.95 -0.36
CA LYS A 113 3.30 19.73 0.87
C LYS A 113 2.24 19.25 1.86
N ASN A 114 1.04 18.95 1.37
CA ASN A 114 -0.12 18.65 2.21
C ASN A 114 -0.24 17.16 2.59
N ASN A 115 0.32 16.26 1.77
CA ASN A 115 0.14 14.81 1.87
C ASN A 115 1.48 14.05 1.79
N SER A 116 2.59 14.66 2.21
CA SER A 116 3.95 14.10 2.10
C SER A 116 4.06 12.66 2.63
N TYR A 117 3.54 12.39 3.82
CA TYR A 117 3.58 11.06 4.43
C TYR A 117 2.82 10.00 3.60
N LYS A 118 1.65 10.37 3.07
CA LYS A 118 0.81 9.50 2.24
C LYS A 118 1.53 9.14 0.93
N LEU A 119 2.07 10.14 0.25
CA LEU A 119 2.83 9.96 -0.99
C LEU A 119 4.10 9.15 -0.76
N ALA A 120 4.88 9.46 0.28
CA ALA A 120 6.09 8.72 0.63
C ALA A 120 5.79 7.24 0.90
N ARG A 121 4.72 6.93 1.66
CA ARG A 121 4.30 5.55 1.92
C ARG A 121 3.96 4.80 0.64
N TRP A 122 3.16 5.39 -0.25
CA TRP A 122 2.82 4.77 -1.53
C TRP A 122 4.04 4.51 -2.39
N THR A 123 4.98 5.46 -2.44
CA THR A 123 6.24 5.30 -3.18
C THR A 123 7.09 4.17 -2.60
N CYS A 124 7.25 4.09 -1.28
CA CYS A 124 7.97 2.98 -0.63
C CYS A 124 7.34 1.62 -0.97
N CYS A 125 6.01 1.50 -0.89
CA CYS A 125 5.30 0.27 -1.25
C CYS A 125 5.54 -0.11 -2.73
N ALA A 126 5.48 0.85 -3.65
CA ALA A 126 5.71 0.60 -5.07
C ALA A 126 7.16 0.19 -5.37
N LEU A 127 8.14 0.80 -4.69
CA LEU A 127 9.55 0.42 -4.77
C LEU A 127 9.79 -1.00 -4.24
N LEU A 128 9.22 -1.33 -3.07
CA LEU A 128 9.31 -2.68 -2.50
C LEU A 128 8.61 -3.72 -3.38
N ALA A 129 7.48 -3.39 -3.99
CA ALA A 129 6.81 -4.28 -4.94
C ALA A 129 7.62 -4.50 -6.23
N GLY A 130 8.49 -3.55 -6.58
CA GLY A 130 9.19 -3.56 -7.86
C GLY A 130 8.22 -3.31 -9.02
N SER A 131 7.28 -2.40 -8.80
CA SER A 131 6.35 -1.96 -9.84
C SER A 131 7.09 -1.11 -10.87
N GLU A 132 6.80 -1.33 -12.15
CA GLU A 132 7.38 -0.52 -13.23
C GLU A 132 6.79 0.90 -13.19
N TYR A 133 5.49 0.99 -12.89
CA TYR A 133 4.78 2.26 -12.80
C TYR A 133 3.98 2.41 -11.51
N LEU A 134 3.95 3.64 -11.00
CA LEU A 134 2.99 4.14 -10.03
C LEU A 134 2.04 5.09 -10.76
N LYS A 135 0.76 4.73 -10.82
CA LYS A 135 -0.31 5.57 -11.36
C LYS A 135 -1.04 6.29 -10.23
N LEU A 136 -1.16 7.61 -10.36
CA LEU A 136 -1.94 8.46 -9.48
C LEU A 136 -3.21 8.91 -10.19
N GLY A 137 -4.37 8.57 -9.63
CA GLY A 137 -5.66 9.13 -10.02
C GLY A 137 -5.96 10.41 -9.27
N TYR A 138 -6.54 11.40 -9.95
CA TYR A 138 -6.99 12.66 -9.34
C TYR A 138 -8.51 12.67 -9.29
N VAL A 139 -9.05 12.55 -8.08
CA VAL A 139 -10.49 12.51 -7.84
C VAL A 139 -10.91 13.74 -7.03
N SER A 140 -11.92 14.46 -7.49
CA SER A 140 -12.44 15.64 -6.79
C SER A 140 -13.92 15.43 -6.47
N ARG A 141 -14.42 16.02 -5.38
CA ARG A 141 -15.87 16.05 -5.10
C ARG A 141 -16.61 16.73 -6.25
N TYR A 142 -17.79 16.23 -6.61
CA TYR A 142 -18.61 16.87 -7.64
C TYR A 142 -18.99 18.30 -7.23
N HIS A 143 -19.38 18.47 -5.96
CA HIS A 143 -19.61 19.76 -5.32
C HIS A 143 -18.87 19.79 -3.97
N VAL A 144 -18.18 20.89 -3.64
CA VAL A 144 -17.27 20.97 -2.47
C VAL A 144 -17.92 20.58 -1.13
N LYS A 145 -19.21 20.85 -0.97
CA LYS A 145 -20.00 20.52 0.23
C LYS A 145 -20.58 19.10 0.25
N ASP A 146 -20.55 18.39 -0.88
CA ASP A 146 -21.15 17.06 -1.04
C ASP A 146 -20.05 16.00 -1.14
N SER A 147 -19.90 15.18 -0.10
CA SER A 147 -18.93 14.08 -0.06
C SER A 147 -19.48 12.75 -0.59
N SER A 148 -20.72 12.70 -1.09
CA SER A 148 -21.31 11.46 -1.62
C SER A 148 -20.95 11.21 -3.08
N ARG A 149 -20.67 12.28 -3.84
CA ARG A 149 -20.41 12.22 -5.29
C ARG A 149 -19.03 12.75 -5.63
N HIS A 150 -18.32 12.00 -6.46
CA HIS A 150 -16.96 12.30 -6.88
C HIS A 150 -16.84 12.20 -8.40
N VAL A 151 -15.87 12.91 -8.96
CA VAL A 151 -15.51 12.88 -10.38
C VAL A 151 -14.01 12.67 -10.54
N ILE A 152 -13.64 11.84 -11.49
CA ILE A 152 -12.24 11.64 -11.88
C ILE A 152 -11.86 12.76 -12.84
N LEU A 153 -10.83 13.52 -12.50
CA LEU A 153 -10.32 14.62 -13.32
C LEU A 153 -9.21 14.16 -14.27
N GLY A 154 -8.46 13.12 -13.89
CA GLY A 154 -7.40 12.58 -14.74
C GLY A 154 -6.51 11.59 -14.01
N THR A 155 -5.49 11.10 -14.72
CA THR A 155 -4.45 10.23 -14.18
C THR A 155 -3.07 10.70 -14.59
N GLN A 156 -2.09 10.41 -13.75
CA GLN A 156 -0.68 10.59 -14.07
C GLN A 156 0.09 9.32 -13.75
N GLN A 157 1.09 9.03 -14.58
CA GLN A 157 1.94 7.86 -14.45
C GLN A 157 3.36 8.30 -14.13
N PHE A 158 3.99 7.61 -13.18
CA PHE A 158 5.36 7.85 -12.78
C PHE A 158 6.13 6.54 -12.69
N LYS A 159 7.45 6.58 -12.90
CA LYS A 159 8.33 5.51 -12.44
C LYS A 159 8.61 5.70 -10.94
N PRO A 160 8.49 4.67 -10.08
CA PRO A 160 8.67 4.84 -8.64
C PRO A 160 10.01 5.46 -8.22
N ASN A 161 11.11 5.10 -8.89
CA ASN A 161 12.44 5.67 -8.62
C ASN A 161 12.51 7.18 -8.94
N GLU A 162 11.92 7.61 -10.06
CA GLU A 162 11.87 9.03 -10.43
C GLU A 162 10.97 9.81 -9.48
N PHE A 163 9.83 9.23 -9.10
CA PHE A 163 8.91 9.85 -8.16
C PHE A 163 9.52 9.98 -6.76
N ALA A 164 10.28 8.99 -6.29
CA ALA A 164 11.02 9.05 -5.03
C ALA A 164 11.97 10.27 -5.00
N SER A 165 12.72 10.49 -6.08
CA SER A 165 13.58 11.68 -6.21
C SER A 165 12.77 12.98 -6.21
N GLN A 166 11.62 13.03 -6.90
CA GLN A 166 10.76 14.22 -6.94
C GLN A 166 10.19 14.60 -5.56
N ILE A 167 9.86 13.61 -4.73
CA ILE A 167 9.33 13.84 -3.38
C ILE A 167 10.42 13.95 -2.30
N ASN A 168 11.70 13.98 -2.70
CA ASN A 168 12.86 14.01 -1.80
C ASN A 168 12.89 12.83 -0.81
N LEU A 169 12.52 11.63 -1.27
CA LEU A 169 12.58 10.40 -0.50
C LEU A 169 13.91 9.67 -0.78
N SER A 170 14.82 9.69 0.19
CA SER A 170 16.03 8.87 0.13
C SER A 170 15.74 7.43 0.51
N VAL A 171 15.90 6.52 -0.45
CA VAL A 171 15.69 5.07 -0.24
C VAL A 171 16.73 4.50 0.74
N GLU A 172 17.97 4.98 0.67
CA GLU A 172 19.04 4.59 1.61
C GLU A 172 18.69 4.97 3.04
N ASN A 173 18.19 6.20 3.25
CA ASN A 173 17.72 6.65 4.56
C ASN A 173 16.54 5.80 5.07
N ALA A 174 15.60 5.43 4.19
CA ALA A 174 14.47 4.58 4.56
C ALA A 174 14.93 3.19 5.05
N TRP A 175 15.89 2.56 4.35
CA TRP A 175 16.50 1.31 4.79
C TRP A 175 17.28 1.45 6.09
N GLY A 176 18.02 2.55 6.28
CA GLY A 176 18.74 2.83 7.52
C GLY A 176 17.81 2.97 8.73
N ILE A 177 16.68 3.66 8.58
CA ILE A 177 15.66 3.77 9.63
C ILE A 177 15.06 2.39 9.95
N LEU A 178 14.71 1.61 8.92
CA LEU A 178 14.18 0.26 9.11
C LEU A 178 15.17 -0.63 9.87
N ARG A 179 16.45 -0.60 9.47
CA ARG A 179 17.51 -1.37 10.12
C ARG A 179 17.66 -1.01 11.59
N CYS A 180 17.66 0.28 11.92
CA CYS A 180 17.72 0.76 13.29
C CYS A 180 16.58 0.20 14.16
N VAL A 181 15.36 0.16 13.62
CA VAL A 181 14.20 -0.41 14.32
C VAL A 181 14.37 -1.91 14.52
N ILE A 182 14.78 -2.66 13.48
CA ILE A 182 15.00 -4.11 13.57
C ILE A 182 16.08 -4.42 14.62
N ASP A 183 17.19 -3.70 14.63
CA ASP A 183 18.29 -3.90 15.58
C ASP A 183 17.88 -3.63 17.05
N ILE A 184 16.90 -2.74 17.27
CA ILE A 184 16.31 -2.54 18.59
C ILE A 184 15.44 -3.74 18.95
N CYS A 185 14.51 -4.13 18.06
CA CYS A 185 13.58 -5.23 18.32
C CYS A 185 14.29 -6.58 18.53
N MET A 186 15.36 -6.87 17.77
CA MET A 186 16.14 -8.11 17.91
C MET A 186 16.91 -8.23 19.23
N LYS A 187 17.02 -7.15 20.00
CA LYS A 187 17.64 -7.16 21.34
C LYS A 187 16.63 -7.27 22.47
N LEU A 188 15.34 -7.16 22.15
CA LEU A 188 14.27 -7.32 23.12
C LEU A 188 14.00 -8.80 23.36
N GLU A 189 13.45 -9.12 24.52
CA GLU A 189 13.00 -10.47 24.85
C GLU A 189 11.77 -10.84 24.01
N GLU A 190 11.46 -12.12 23.92
CA GLU A 190 10.25 -12.59 23.24
C GLU A 190 8.99 -11.99 23.90
N GLY A 191 8.04 -11.53 23.08
CA GLY A 191 6.82 -10.91 23.57
C GLY A 191 6.12 -10.01 22.55
N LYS A 192 4.98 -9.43 22.94
CA LYS A 192 4.21 -8.49 22.12
C LYS A 192 4.72 -7.06 22.32
N TYR A 193 4.93 -6.32 21.22
CA TYR A 193 5.43 -4.94 21.25
C TYR A 193 4.60 -4.01 20.37
N LEU A 194 4.55 -2.73 20.74
CA LEU A 194 3.86 -1.67 20.00
C LEU A 194 4.81 -0.51 19.69
N ILE A 195 4.93 -0.18 18.40
CA ILE A 195 5.62 1.03 17.96
C ILE A 195 4.59 2.13 17.73
N LEU A 196 4.62 3.16 18.57
CA LEU A 196 3.67 4.28 18.52
C LEU A 196 4.38 5.58 18.16
N LYS A 197 3.84 6.31 17.18
CA LYS A 197 4.18 7.71 16.91
C LYS A 197 3.38 8.61 17.84
N ASP A 198 4.07 9.44 18.63
CA ASP A 198 3.42 10.43 19.49
C ASP A 198 2.57 11.41 18.65
N PRO A 199 1.32 11.71 19.04
CA PRO A 199 0.44 12.56 18.24
C PRO A 199 0.89 14.02 18.19
N ASN A 200 1.57 14.51 19.23
CA ASN A 200 1.93 15.92 19.37
C ASN A 200 3.43 16.17 19.18
N LYS A 201 4.27 15.17 19.53
CA LYS A 201 5.73 15.27 19.46
C LYS A 201 6.28 14.47 18.27
N GLN A 202 7.36 14.94 17.67
CA GLN A 202 8.05 14.22 16.59
C GLN A 202 8.95 13.10 17.14
N VAL A 203 8.34 12.11 17.79
CA VAL A 203 9.05 10.97 18.39
C VAL A 203 8.23 9.69 18.24
N ILE A 204 8.93 8.59 17.97
CA ILE A 204 8.38 7.23 17.99
C ILE A 204 8.87 6.52 19.25
N ARG A 205 8.04 5.67 19.85
CA ARG A 205 8.36 4.89 21.04
C ARG A 205 7.98 3.43 20.84
N VAL A 206 8.77 2.55 21.43
CA VAL A 206 8.49 1.11 21.51
C VAL A 206 7.98 0.81 22.92
N TYR A 207 6.84 0.14 23.02
CA TYR A 207 6.25 -0.32 24.27
C TYR A 207 6.22 -1.85 24.26
N SER A 208 6.56 -2.48 25.39
CA SER A 208 6.19 -3.87 25.64
C SER A 208 4.73 -3.92 26.06
N LEU A 209 4.03 -4.96 25.61
CA LEU A 209 2.63 -5.20 25.94
C LEU A 209 2.52 -6.48 26.76
N PRO A 210 1.59 -6.53 27.74
CA PRO A 210 1.22 -7.79 28.38
C PRO A 210 0.69 -8.81 27.37
N ASP A 211 0.82 -10.08 27.70
CA ASP A 211 0.13 -11.16 26.99
C ASP A 211 -1.39 -10.94 27.06
N GLY A 212 -2.09 -11.37 26.01
CA GLY A 212 -3.53 -11.11 25.87
C GLY A 212 -3.95 -9.70 25.40
N THR A 213 -3.04 -8.73 25.21
CA THR A 213 -3.44 -7.35 24.83
C THR A 213 -4.12 -7.23 23.45
N PHE A 214 -3.88 -8.19 22.56
CA PHE A 214 -4.43 -8.22 21.20
C PHE A 214 -5.18 -9.51 20.87
N SER A 215 -5.31 -10.45 21.81
CA SER A 215 -6.25 -11.55 21.62
C SER A 215 -7.65 -10.95 21.61
N SER A 216 -8.40 -11.30 20.59
CA SER A 216 -9.84 -11.09 20.59
C SER A 216 -10.50 -12.19 21.42
N ASP A 217 -11.70 -11.95 21.94
CA ASP A 217 -12.47 -12.97 22.67
C ASP A 217 -12.68 -14.26 21.83
N GLU A 218 -12.57 -14.18 20.49
CA GLU A 218 -12.62 -15.33 19.57
C GLU A 218 -11.33 -16.19 19.60
N ASP A 219 -10.16 -15.60 19.89
CA ASP A 219 -8.90 -16.34 20.03
C ASP A 219 -8.85 -17.11 21.37
N GLU A 220 -9.58 -16.64 22.40
CA GLU A 220 -9.70 -17.33 23.69
C GLU A 220 -10.56 -18.61 23.57
N GLU A 221 -11.58 -18.63 22.69
CA GLU A 221 -12.41 -19.82 22.43
C GLU A 221 -11.63 -20.90 21.65
N GLU A 222 -10.75 -20.54 20.71
CA GLU A 222 -9.90 -21.52 19.98
C GLU A 222 -8.80 -22.11 20.89
N GLU A 223 -8.20 -21.32 21.80
CA GLU A 223 -7.24 -21.83 22.78
C GLU A 223 -7.90 -22.78 23.82
N GLU A 224 -9.15 -22.52 24.22
CA GLU A 224 -9.91 -23.43 25.10
C GLU A 224 -10.28 -24.76 24.40
N GLU A 225 -10.61 -24.75 23.09
CA GLU A 225 -10.90 -25.97 22.33
C GLU A 225 -9.65 -26.85 22.12
N GLU A 226 -8.46 -26.26 21.88
CA GLU A 226 -7.20 -27.02 21.76
C GLU A 226 -6.76 -27.64 23.11
N GLU A 227 -6.99 -26.98 24.25
CA GLU A 227 -6.70 -27.54 25.58
C GLU A 227 -7.66 -28.70 25.95
N GLU A 228 -8.93 -28.63 25.57
CA GLU A 228 -9.89 -29.72 25.79
C GLU A 228 -9.58 -30.97 24.94
N GLU A 229 -9.10 -30.81 23.69
CA GLU A 229 -8.68 -31.95 22.84
C GLU A 229 -7.42 -32.65 23.37
N GLU A 230 -6.45 -31.93 23.95
CA GLU A 230 -5.25 -32.53 24.57
C GLU A 230 -5.56 -33.29 25.88
N GLU A 231 -6.56 -32.84 26.66
CA GLU A 231 -7.02 -33.56 27.86
C GLU A 231 -7.83 -34.83 27.56
N GLU A 232 -8.55 -34.91 26.42
CA GLU A 232 -9.25 -36.13 26.01
C GLU A 232 -8.34 -37.21 25.40
N GLU A 233 -7.14 -36.85 24.90
CA GLU A 233 -6.16 -37.80 24.36
C GLU A 233 -5.16 -38.37 25.39
N THR A 234 -5.20 -37.94 26.67
CA THR A 234 -4.34 -38.45 27.76
C THR A 234 -5.02 -39.38 28.77
#